data_AF-R6VRH7-F1
#
_entry.id   AF-R6VRH7-F1
#
_cell.length_a   1.000
_cell.length_b   1.000
_cell.length_c   1.000
_cell.angle_alpha   90.00
_cell.angle_beta   90.00
_cell.angle_gamma   90.00
#
_symmetry.space_group_name_H-M   'P 1'
#
loop_
_entity.id
_entity.type
_entity.pdbx_description
1 polymer ?
#
loop_
_entity_poly.entity_id
_entity_poly.type
_entity_poly.pdbx_seq_one_letter_code
_entity_poly.pdbx_strand_id
1 'polypeptide(L)' 'MADMGTREAAEKWGYTQETIRRWCADGKIENATQDKKGSPWHIPKNAKCPRRIKCNEH' A
#
# COMPACT_ATOMS: atom_id res chain seq x y z
N MET A 1 15.60 5.32 3.32
CA MET A 1 14.33 5.99 2.99
C MET A 1 13.23 5.23 3.70
N ALA A 2 12.33 5.89 4.44
CA ALA A 2 11.29 5.18 5.18
C ALA A 2 10.19 4.70 4.21
N ASP A 3 10.36 3.51 3.66
CA ASP A 3 9.24 2.72 3.14
C ASP A 3 8.32 2.31 4.30
N MET A 4 7.05 2.12 3.97
CA MET A 4 6.01 1.66 4.87
C MET A 4 5.49 0.32 4.36
N GLY A 5 5.17 -0.58 5.28
CA GLY A 5 4.61 -1.87 4.91
C GLY A 5 3.17 -1.77 4.39
N THR A 6 2.64 -2.88 3.86
CA THR A 6 1.20 -2.98 3.51
C THR A 6 0.28 -2.70 4.69
N ARG A 7 0.73 -2.94 5.93
CA ARG A 7 -0.05 -2.66 7.15
C ARG A 7 -0.17 -1.17 7.41
N GLU A 8 0.95 -0.45 7.42
CA GLU A 8 0.95 1.00 7.58
C GLU A 8 0.19 1.69 6.44
N ALA A 9 0.35 1.23 5.20
CA ALA A 9 -0.39 1.75 4.06
C ALA A 9 -1.91 1.51 4.20
N ALA A 10 -2.31 0.34 4.71
CA ALA A 10 -3.70 0.00 5.01
C ALA A 10 -4.29 0.96 6.06
N GLU A 11 -3.57 1.21 7.15
CA GLU A 11 -3.99 2.14 8.20
C GLU A 11 -4.06 3.59 7.69
N LYS A 12 -3.03 4.03 6.95
CA LYS A 12 -2.95 5.38 6.38
C LYS A 12 -4.06 5.66 5.38
N TRP A 13 -4.44 4.67 4.58
CA TRP A 13 -5.41 4.84 3.50
C TRP A 13 -6.82 4.35 3.85
N GLY A 14 -7.01 3.73 5.02
CA GLY A 14 -8.30 3.18 5.45
C GLY A 14 -8.75 1.95 4.66
N TYR A 15 -7.80 1.16 4.14
CA TYR A 15 -8.10 -0.05 3.36
C TYR A 15 -7.57 -1.30 4.06
N THR A 16 -8.06 -2.47 3.64
CA THR A 16 -7.51 -3.74 4.11
C THR A 16 -6.13 -4.00 3.49
N GLN A 17 -5.24 -4.67 4.23
CA GLN A 17 -3.93 -5.08 3.71
C GLN A 17 -4.03 -5.88 2.41
N GLU A 18 -5.07 -6.71 2.26
CA GLU A 18 -5.32 -7.46 1.04
C GLU A 18 -5.54 -6.54 -0.16
N THR A 19 -6.34 -5.48 0.01
CA THR A 19 -6.57 -4.47 -1.04
C THR A 19 -5.25 -3.82 -1.46
N ILE A 20 -4.41 -3.46 -0.49
CA ILE A 20 -3.10 -2.85 -0.75
C ILE A 20 -2.20 -3.83 -1.52
N ARG A 21 -2.10 -5.09 -1.06
CA ARG A 21 -1.34 -6.15 -1.74
C ARG A 21 -1.82 -6.34 -3.17
N ARG A 22 -3.12 -6.29 -3.40
CA ARG A 22 -3.73 -6.44 -4.73
C ARG A 22 -3.36 -5.26 -5.63
N TRP A 23 -3.37 -4.03 -5.13
CA TRP A 23 -2.91 -2.85 -5.90
C TRP A 23 -1.42 -2.85 -6.18
N CYS A 24 -0.62 -3.28 -5.21
CA CYS A 24 0.80 -3.48 -5.39
C CYS A 24 1.09 -4.52 -6.50
N ALA A 25 0.40 -5.67 -6.46
CA ALA A 25 0.51 -6.72 -7.48
C ALA A 25 -0.01 -6.29 -8.86
N ASP A 26 -1.05 -5.44 -8.89
CA ASP A 26 -1.65 -4.87 -10.09
C ASP A 26 -0.83 -3.71 -10.68
N GLY A 27 0.23 -3.26 -10.00
CA GLY A 27 1.06 -2.14 -10.43
C GLY A 27 0.38 -0.77 -10.31
N LYS A 28 -0.69 -0.69 -9.51
CA LYS A 28 -1.43 0.56 -9.28
C LYS A 28 -0.70 1.53 -8.36
N ILE A 29 0.12 1.04 -7.44
CA ILE A 29 0.90 1.90 -6.54
C ILE A 29 2.27 2.11 -7.17
N GLU A 30 2.50 3.32 -7.68
CA GLU A 30 3.79 3.69 -8.24
C GLU A 30 4.88 3.60 -7.16
N ASN A 31 5.99 2.95 -7.51
CA ASN A 31 7.14 2.70 -6.62
C ASN A 31 6.90 1.72 -5.47
N ALA A 32 5.78 0.97 -5.46
CA ALA A 32 5.66 -0.18 -4.56
C ALA A 32 6.49 -1.35 -5.09
N THR A 33 7.43 -1.82 -4.28
CA THR A 33 8.26 -2.98 -4.60
C THR A 33 8.08 -4.09 -3.57
N GLN A 34 8.30 -5.33 -3.96
CA GLN A 34 8.53 -6.43 -3.01
C GLN A 34 9.77 -7.18 -3.49
N ASP A 35 10.61 -7.61 -2.55
CA ASP A 35 11.81 -8.37 -2.90
C ASP A 35 11.48 -9.75 -3.46
N LYS A 36 10.51 -10.44 -2.85
CA LYS A 36 10.10 -11.80 -3.21
C LYS A 36 8.62 -12.02 -2.93
N LYS A 37 8.02 -12.99 -3.62
CA LYS A 37 6.65 -13.44 -3.34
C LYS A 37 6.61 -14.03 -1.91
N GLY A 38 5.94 -13.33 -0.99
CA GLY A 38 5.90 -13.68 0.44
C GLY A 38 6.72 -12.76 1.35
N SER A 39 7.56 -11.89 0.77
CA SER A 39 8.20 -10.79 1.51
C SER A 39 7.21 -9.63 1.75
N PRO A 40 7.45 -8.79 2.76
CA PRO A 40 6.70 -7.55 2.93
C PRO A 40 6.85 -6.65 1.70
N TRP A 41 5.78 -5.92 1.39
CA TRP A 41 5.83 -4.88 0.36
C TRP A 41 6.47 -3.61 0.94
N HIS A 42 7.38 -3.03 0.17
CA HIS A 42 8.00 -1.74 0.40
C HIS A 42 7.21 -0.68 -0.36
N ILE A 43 6.36 0.06 0.35
CA ILE A 43 5.55 1.14 -0.23
C ILE A 43 6.15 2.46 0.22
N PRO A 44 6.50 3.40 -0.66
CA PRO A 44 6.98 4.69 -0.23
C PRO A 44 5.90 5.44 0.54
N LYS A 45 6.24 6.09 1.65
CA LYS A 45 5.28 6.93 2.40
C LYS A 45 4.69 8.08 1.57
N ASN A 46 5.40 8.47 0.51
CA ASN A 46 4.99 9.47 -0.48
C ASN A 46 4.25 8.87 -1.69
N ALA A 47 3.98 7.56 -1.70
CA ALA A 47 3.20 6.93 -2.75
C ALA A 47 1.78 7.51 -2.76
N LYS A 48 1.33 7.92 -3.95
CA LYS A 48 -0.06 8.37 -4.14
C LYS A 48 -0.98 7.15 -4.17
N CYS A 49 -2.10 7.25 -3.48
CA CYS A 49 -3.12 6.22 -3.54
C CYS A 49 -3.69 6.15 -4.96
N PRO A 50 -3.76 4.96 -5.56
CA PRO A 50 -4.38 4.80 -6.88
C PRO A 50 -5.90 5.01 -6.87
N ARG A 51 -6.51 5.01 -5.69
CA ARG A 51 -7.95 5.24 -5.50
C ARG A 51 -8.20 6.34 -4.48
N ARG A 52 -9.42 6.89 -4.54
CA ARG A 52 -9.97 7.84 -3.57
C ARG A 52 -9.90 7.23 -2.17
N ILE A 53 -8.99 7.73 -1.33
CA ILE A 53 -8.80 7.30 0.05
C ILE A 53 -10.18 7.25 0.73
N LYS A 54 -10.65 6.05 1.08
CA LYS A 54 -11.82 5.93 1.95
C LYS A 54 -11.31 6.14 3.37
N CYS A 55 -11.11 7.39 3.75
CA CYS A 55 -11.15 7.72 5.17
C CYS A 55 -12.60 7.51 5.60
N ASN A 56 -12.96 6.27 5.93
CA ASN A 56 -14.27 6.02 6.51
C ASN A 56 -14.16 6.44 7.98
N GLU A 57 -14.32 7.74 8.20
CA GLU A 57 -14.76 8.29 9.47
C GLU A 57 -15.97 7.48 9.96
N HIS A 58 -15.79 6.74 11.07
CA HIS A 58 -16.85 6.11 11.83
C HIS A 58 -16.71 6.54 13.29
#